data_AF-A0A2G5U1C0-F1
#
_entry.id   AF-A0A2G5U1C0-F1
#
_cell.length_a   1.000
_cell.length_b   1.000
_cell.length_c   1.000
_cell.angle_alpha   90.00
_cell.angle_beta   90.00
_cell.angle_gamma   90.00
#
_symmetry.space_group_name_H-M   'P 1'
#
loop_
_entity.id
_entity.type
_entity.pdbx_description
1 polymer ?
#
loop_
_entity_poly.entity_id
_entity_poly.type
_entity_poly.pdbx_seq_one_letter_code
_entity_poly.pdbx_strand_id
1 'polypeptide(L)'
;MITVSWQEFDQIMIQNIIGVKYIDAKKQPPTHTLPREFNWDGFRETIPITSHSYVVRESDNRVASIRIEEKVLSFGVWDKTEEEFLRMVK
;
A
#
# COMPACT_ATOMS: atom_id res chain seq x y z
N MET A 1 36.17 -4.92 16.80
CA MET A 1 35.29 -5.32 15.68
C MET A 1 34.04 -4.47 15.79
N ILE A 2 33.89 -3.44 14.95
CA ILE A 2 32.76 -2.52 15.03
C ILE A 2 31.77 -2.99 13.98
N THR A 3 30.66 -3.58 14.42
CA THR A 3 29.52 -3.84 13.55
C THR A 3 28.80 -2.51 13.32
N VAL A 4 28.93 -1.98 12.10
CA VAL A 4 28.09 -0.89 11.61
C VAL A 4 26.73 -1.54 11.32
N SER A 5 25.75 -1.34 12.19
CA SER A 5 24.39 -1.81 11.92
C SER A 5 23.82 -0.97 10.78
N TRP A 6 23.66 -1.58 9.61
CA TRP A 6 22.70 -1.07 8.63
C TRP A 6 21.36 -1.04 9.34
N GLN A 7 20.84 0.16 9.58
CA GLN A 7 19.62 0.43 10.34
C GLN A 7 18.57 -0.65 10.04
N GLU A 8 18.22 -1.44 11.07
CA GLU A 8 17.28 -2.54 10.93
C GLU A 8 15.95 -1.96 10.40
N PHE A 9 15.47 -2.51 9.30
CA PHE A 9 14.19 -2.11 8.73
C PHE A 9 13.10 -2.78 9.55
N ASP A 10 12.55 -2.05 10.52
CA ASP A 10 11.45 -2.51 11.34
C ASP A 10 10.11 -2.17 10.65
N GLN A 11 9.63 -3.13 9.86
CA GLN A 11 8.34 -3.04 9.18
C GLN A 11 7.18 -2.78 10.16
N ILE A 12 7.22 -3.36 11.35
CA ILE A 12 6.16 -3.23 12.35
C ILE A 12 6.14 -1.79 12.87
N MET A 13 7.31 -1.22 13.17
CA MET A 13 7.42 0.18 13.57
C MET A 13 6.85 1.11 12.50
N ILE A 14 7.20 0.91 11.23
CA ILE A 14 6.70 1.74 10.12
C ILE A 14 5.19 1.62 10.00
N GLN A 15 4.63 0.41 10.03
CA GLN A 15 3.20 0.17 9.95
C GLN A 15 2.43 0.86 11.08
N ASN A 16 2.99 0.86 12.30
CA ASN A 16 2.41 1.55 13.44
C ASN A 16 2.46 3.07 13.28
N ILE A 17 3.58 3.63 12.80
CA ILE A 17 3.74 5.08 12.59
C ILE A 17 2.76 5.62 11.56
N ILE A 18 2.55 4.90 10.45
CA ILE A 18 1.66 5.35 9.37
C ILE A 18 0.18 4.98 9.62
N GLY A 19 -0.13 4.34 10.74
CA GLY A 19 -1.50 3.98 11.11
C GLY A 19 -2.13 2.95 10.18
N VAL A 20 -1.40 1.89 9.81
CA VAL A 20 -1.93 0.82 8.95
C VAL A 20 -3.13 0.14 9.60
N LYS A 21 -4.21 0.03 8.82
CA LYS A 21 -5.37 -0.81 9.07
C LYS A 21 -5.31 -2.06 8.20
N TYR A 22 -6.00 -3.10 8.64
CA TYR A 22 -6.00 -4.40 7.98
C TYR A 22 -7.40 -4.80 7.53
N ILE A 23 -7.50 -5.25 6.29
CA ILE A 23 -8.64 -6.02 5.78
C ILE A 23 -8.52 -7.44 6.31
N ASP A 24 -9.65 -8.04 6.70
CA ASP A 24 -9.73 -9.45 7.11
C ASP A 24 -8.96 -10.36 6.13
N ALA A 25 -8.12 -11.24 6.67
CA ALA A 25 -7.24 -12.11 5.89
C ALA A 25 -7.98 -13.07 4.94
N LYS A 26 -9.27 -13.35 5.18
CA LYS A 26 -10.11 -14.21 4.34
C LYS A 26 -10.81 -13.46 3.20
N LYS A 27 -10.86 -12.13 3.27
CA LYS A 27 -11.51 -11.29 2.26
C LYS A 27 -10.53 -10.91 1.17
N GLN A 28 -11.02 -10.71 -0.04
CA GLN A 28 -10.20 -10.29 -1.17
C GLN A 28 -10.15 -8.75 -1.24
N PRO A 29 -8.97 -8.12 -1.06
CA PRO A 29 -8.83 -6.68 -1.22
C PRO A 29 -9.03 -6.23 -2.67
N PRO A 30 -9.43 -4.96 -2.89
CA PRO A 30 -9.40 -4.34 -4.20
C PRO A 30 -7.98 -4.30 -4.77
N THR A 31 -7.85 -4.50 -6.09
CA THR A 31 -6.59 -4.37 -6.81
C THR A 31 -6.49 -3.00 -7.45
N HIS A 32 -5.47 -2.23 -7.08
CA HIS A 32 -5.20 -0.93 -7.67
C HIS A 32 -4.26 -1.07 -8.88
N THR A 33 -4.72 -0.60 -10.04
CA THR A 33 -3.95 -0.57 -11.28
C THR A 33 -4.28 0.72 -12.04
N LEU A 34 -3.27 1.41 -12.56
CA LEU A 34 -3.43 2.60 -13.39
C LEU A 34 -2.76 2.38 -14.76
N PRO A 35 -3.24 3.03 -15.82
CA PRO A 35 -2.45 3.17 -17.05
C PRO A 35 -1.11 3.83 -16.73
N ARG A 36 -0.02 3.29 -17.26
CA ARG A 36 1.26 4.00 -17.25
C ARG A 36 1.26 5.04 -18.36
N GLU A 37 1.65 6.25 -18.03
CA GLU A 37 1.87 7.31 -19.03
C GLU A 37 3.26 7.21 -19.69
N PHE A 38 4.21 6.54 -19.04
CA PHE A 38 5.58 6.39 -19.53
C PHE A 38 5.97 4.90 -19.67
N ASN A 39 6.00 4.42 -20.91
CA ASN A 39 5.97 2.99 -21.24
C ASN A 39 7.27 2.54 -21.94
N TRP A 40 8.43 2.88 -21.38
CA TRP A 40 9.73 2.57 -21.99
C TRP A 40 10.03 1.06 -22.09
N ASP A 41 9.36 0.25 -21.27
CA ASP A 41 9.53 -1.20 -21.13
C ASP A 41 8.37 -2.01 -21.75
N GLY A 42 7.44 -1.35 -22.47
CA GLY A 42 6.32 -1.98 -23.15
C GLY A 42 5.12 -2.34 -22.27
N PHE A 43 5.17 -2.09 -20.95
CA PHE A 43 4.03 -2.29 -20.07
C PHE A 43 3.07 -1.10 -20.14
N ARG A 44 1.77 -1.39 -20.28
CA ARG A 44 0.70 -0.38 -20.41
C ARG A 44 0.10 0.06 -19.08
N GLU A 45 0.32 -0.72 -18.03
CA GLU A 45 -0.28 -0.52 -16.71
C GLU A 45 0.81 -0.50 -15.64
N THR A 46 0.54 0.17 -14.51
CA THR A 46 1.35 0.07 -13.30
C THR A 46 1.33 -1.36 -12.79
N ILE A 47 2.38 -1.78 -12.07
CA ILE A 47 2.37 -3.05 -11.34
C ILE A 47 1.15 -3.06 -10.41
N PRO A 48 0.22 -4.03 -10.53
CA PRO A 48 -0.96 -4.08 -9.70
C PRO A 48 -0.63 -4.16 -8.21
N ILE A 49 -1.40 -3.44 -7.41
CA ILE A 49 -1.29 -3.46 -5.94
C ILE A 49 -2.56 -4.05 -5.35
N THR A 50 -2.45 -5.28 -4.88
CA THR A 50 -3.46 -5.93 -4.04
C THR A 50 -2.87 -6.06 -2.64
N SER A 51 -3.43 -5.35 -1.67
CA SER A 51 -2.92 -5.39 -0.29
C SER A 51 -4.05 -5.41 0.72
N HIS A 52 -3.87 -6.24 1.76
CA HIS A 52 -4.72 -6.22 2.95
C HIS A 52 -4.41 -5.03 3.87
N SER A 53 -3.25 -4.41 3.71
CA SER A 53 -2.85 -3.24 4.48
C SER A 53 -3.28 -1.97 3.77
N TYR A 54 -3.91 -1.05 4.49
CA TYR A 54 -4.32 0.25 3.96
C TYR A 54 -4.25 1.33 5.04
N VAL A 55 -4.28 2.59 4.62
CA VAL A 55 -4.36 3.76 5.51
C VAL A 55 -5.46 4.69 5.04
N VAL A 56 -6.06 5.43 5.96
CA VAL A 56 -6.92 6.58 5.64
C VAL A 56 -6.04 7.83 5.74
N ARG A 57 -5.89 8.53 4.63
CA ARG A 57 -5.01 9.70 4.50
C ARG A 57 -5.66 10.88 5.21
N GLU A 58 -4.96 11.46 6.20
CA GLU A 58 -5.48 12.59 6.99
C GLU A 58 -5.77 13.83 6.13
N SER A 59 -4.99 14.03 5.05
CA SER A 59 -5.07 15.22 4.20
C SER A 59 -6.39 15.36 3.44
N ASP A 60 -7.02 14.25 3.07
CA ASP A 60 -8.20 14.24 2.18
C ASP A 60 -9.25 13.17 2.55
N ASN A 61 -9.07 12.45 3.65
CA ASN A 61 -9.95 11.38 4.13
C ASN A 61 -10.20 10.28 3.08
N ARG A 62 -9.17 9.97 2.30
CA ARG A 62 -9.21 8.96 1.25
C ARG A 62 -8.27 7.80 1.54
N VAL A 63 -8.51 6.65 0.93
CA VAL A 63 -7.72 5.44 1.20
C VAL A 63 -6.46 5.34 0.33
N ALA A 64 -5.38 4.80 0.89
CA ALA A 64 -4.29 4.22 0.12
C ALA A 64 -4.03 2.78 0.57
N SER A 65 -3.93 1.85 -0.38
CA SER A 65 -3.42 0.50 -0.13
C SER A 65 -1.90 0.56 0.03
N ILE A 66 -1.35 -0.07 1.07
CA ILE A 66 0.07 -0.03 1.41
C ILE A 66 0.67 -1.42 1.23
N ARG A 67 1.81 -1.52 0.55
CA ARG A 67 2.61 -2.74 0.47
C ARG A 67 4.03 -2.41 0.88
N ILE A 68 4.51 -3.06 1.94
CA ILE A 68 5.88 -2.94 2.42
C ILE A 68 6.52 -4.31 2.25
N GLU A 69 7.50 -4.39 1.37
CA GLU A 69 8.25 -5.59 1.09
C GLU A 69 9.74 -5.23 1.08
N GLU A 70 10.55 -5.98 1.82
CA GLU A 70 11.98 -5.72 2.00
C GLU A 70 12.27 -4.29 2.49
N LYS A 71 12.63 -3.38 1.58
CA LYS A 71 12.91 -1.96 1.85
C LYS A 71 12.13 -1.04 0.90
N VAL A 72 11.09 -1.56 0.27
CA VAL A 72 10.28 -0.85 -0.73
C VAL A 72 8.89 -0.63 -0.17
N LEU A 73 8.49 0.65 -0.09
CA LEU A 73 7.13 1.07 0.17
C LEU A 73 6.43 1.34 -1.17
N SER A 74 5.42 0.54 -1.50
CA SER A 74 4.54 0.75 -2.64
C SER A 74 3.14 1.10 -2.17
N PHE A 75 2.45 1.98 -2.88
CA PHE A 75 1.08 2.35 -2.52
C PHE A 75 0.19 2.59 -3.73
N GLY A 76 -1.09 2.23 -3.59
CA GLY A 76 -2.15 2.51 -4.54
C GLY A 76 -3.15 3.48 -3.94
N VAL A 77 -3.38 4.62 -4.59
CA VAL A 77 -4.20 5.71 -4.05
C VAL A 77 -5.61 5.63 -4.60
N TRP A 78 -6.60 5.57 -3.72
CA TRP A 78 -8.00 5.51 -4.09
C TRP A 78 -8.66 6.88 -3.90
N ASP A 79 -9.45 7.32 -4.88
CA ASP A 79 -10.41 8.42 -4.68
C ASP A 79 -11.70 7.87 -4.07
N LYS A 80 -11.58 7.34 -2.85
CA LYS A 80 -12.66 6.71 -2.07
C LYS A 80 -12.47 6.96 -0.59
N THR A 81 -13.57 7.21 0.13
CA THR A 81 -13.55 7.16 1.60
C THR A 81 -13.27 5.73 2.07
N GLU A 82 -13.02 5.56 3.36
CA GLU A 82 -12.84 4.23 3.96
C GLU A 82 -14.06 3.33 3.72
N GLU A 83 -15.27 3.84 3.92
CA GLU A 83 -16.50 3.07 3.74
C GLU A 83 -16.70 2.64 2.28
N GLU A 84 -16.43 3.55 1.33
CA GLU A 84 -16.53 3.26 -0.09
C GLU A 84 -15.50 2.22 -0.54
N PHE A 85 -14.27 2.32 -0.03
CA PHE A 85 -13.21 1.36 -0.28
C PHE A 85 -13.55 -0.02 0.30
N LEU A 86 -14.04 -0.07 1.55
CA LEU A 86 -14.39 -1.34 2.20
C LEU A 86 -15.58 -2.05 1.53
N ARG A 87 -16.47 -1.32 0.84
CA ARG A 87 -17.53 -1.90 0.00
C ARG A 87 -17.01 -2.62 -1.24
N MET A 88 -15.77 -2.36 -1.67
CA MET A 88 -15.16 -3.05 -2.80
C MET A 88 -14.50 -4.38 -2.42
N VAL A 89 -14.25 -4.60 -1.13
CA VAL A 89 -13.68 -5.83 -0.60
C VAL A 89 -14.68 -6.98 -0.81
N LYS A 90 -14.22 -8.10 -1.37
CA LYS A 90 -15.06 -9.27 -1.68
C LYS A 90 -14.91 -10.38 -0.64
#